data_AF-A0A6I5A588-F1
#
_entry.id   AF-A0A6I5A588-F1
#
_cell.length_a   1.000
_cell.length_b   1.000
_cell.length_c   1.000
_cell.angle_alpha   90.00
_cell.angle_beta   90.00
_cell.angle_gamma   90.00
#
_symmetry.space_group_name_H-M   'P 1'
#
loop_
_entity.id
_entity.type
_entity.pdbx_description
1 polymer ?
#
loop_
_entity_poly.entity_id
_entity_poly.type
_entity_poly.pdbx_seq_one_letter_code
_entity_poly.pdbx_strand_id
1 'polypeptide(L)'
;MKAKQTAKNVAKALVKKIAKKVAKAVVKFIFKMVKAFLTKLIAFLVSFLGVPGLVIGVCLFIVGGAVIVVISTFDFGWIGSDSPKTQAEIKEEYNILIEDSSELEQYKVPKELVTAIDGVRIIKEDLKPWEIKPEPIVDGLSPDITYKTYENTYKVKKVKEKECSVENSNSRTTSGCDGDTTTSYSETTKQVEKTKEVHTWNKDISYSYKESDVNDDYELVDTYRRNGEKVEVYEKQLTKWVSKGKDSTPNYSKFDTVLADLDFKDDDVSMLIAGLQQNSISFNGYTGEFSDAVSNAGGPSNVNLDDVEIPEISKGSFTRPAAGPITSHYGQRWGTTHHGIDIGKSGGATPIVAAADGNVYRSYFSSSYGESIYIRHHVNGQLYDTIYAHMVKGSRTVRAGENVKKGEVIGFMGSTGQSTGPHLHFEIHKGKWNYPHKTNSINPYTSGLIKW
;
A
#
# COMPACT_ATOMS: atom_id res chain seq x y z
N MET A 1 -23.60 -40.45 3.20
CA MET A 1 -22.83 -39.24 2.81
C MET A 1 -23.43 -37.92 3.32
N LYS A 2 -24.74 -37.67 3.23
CA LYS A 2 -25.35 -36.40 3.71
C LYS A 2 -25.15 -36.09 5.21
N ALA A 3 -25.27 -37.08 6.11
CA ALA A 3 -25.10 -36.87 7.55
C ALA A 3 -23.68 -36.44 7.99
N LYS A 4 -22.64 -36.90 7.27
CA LYS A 4 -21.22 -36.59 7.57
C LYS A 4 -20.86 -35.15 7.15
N GLN A 5 -21.50 -34.65 6.09
CA GLN A 5 -21.36 -33.26 5.64
C GLN A 5 -22.05 -32.28 6.59
N THR A 6 -23.25 -32.63 7.09
CA THR A 6 -23.99 -31.81 8.06
C THR A 6 -23.23 -31.70 9.39
N ALA A 7 -22.64 -32.79 9.87
CA ALA A 7 -21.82 -32.78 11.09
C ALA A 7 -20.54 -31.91 10.95
N LYS A 8 -19.89 -31.94 9.77
CA LYS A 8 -18.70 -31.12 9.48
C LYS A 8 -19.02 -29.62 9.43
N ASN A 9 -20.20 -29.26 8.92
CA ASN A 9 -20.68 -27.88 8.85
C ASN A 9 -21.07 -27.33 10.23
N VAL A 10 -21.72 -28.15 11.07
CA VAL A 10 -22.05 -27.78 12.46
C VAL A 10 -20.78 -27.61 13.31
N ALA A 11 -19.78 -28.48 13.13
CA ALA A 11 -18.49 -28.37 13.82
C ALA A 11 -17.73 -27.08 13.41
N LYS A 12 -17.68 -26.74 12.12
CA LYS A 12 -17.08 -25.47 11.64
C LYS A 12 -17.81 -24.24 12.20
N ALA A 13 -19.13 -24.28 12.28
CA ALA A 13 -19.92 -23.17 12.85
C ALA A 13 -19.66 -22.98 14.36
N LEU A 14 -19.52 -24.06 15.11
CA LEU A 14 -19.17 -24.03 16.54
C LEU A 14 -17.75 -23.49 16.77
N VAL A 15 -16.76 -23.94 15.99
CA VAL A 15 -15.38 -23.44 16.06
C VAL A 15 -15.32 -21.94 15.74
N LYS A 16 -16.04 -21.48 14.71
CA LYS A 16 -16.11 -20.05 14.35
C LYS A 16 -16.77 -19.21 15.47
N LYS A 17 -17.77 -19.76 16.16
CA LYS A 17 -18.47 -19.08 17.27
C LYS A 17 -17.59 -19.02 18.53
N ILE A 18 -16.79 -20.05 18.81
CA ILE A 18 -15.82 -20.08 19.90
C ILE A 18 -14.66 -19.12 19.61
N ALA A 19 -14.07 -19.15 18.41
CA ALA A 19 -13.00 -18.24 18.00
C ALA A 19 -13.44 -16.77 18.10
N LYS A 20 -14.67 -16.44 17.67
CA LYS A 20 -15.22 -15.08 17.78
C LYS A 20 -15.44 -14.65 19.24
N LYS A 21 -15.78 -15.57 20.15
CA LYS A 21 -15.87 -15.29 21.60
C LYS A 21 -14.48 -15.09 22.23
N VAL A 22 -13.50 -15.91 21.84
CA VAL A 22 -12.12 -15.80 22.33
C VAL A 22 -11.48 -14.49 21.85
N ALA A 23 -11.59 -14.14 20.57
CA ALA A 23 -11.12 -12.87 20.04
C ALA A 23 -11.75 -11.67 20.77
N LYS A 24 -13.07 -11.71 21.01
CA LYS A 24 -13.78 -10.65 21.74
C LYS A 24 -13.33 -10.56 23.20
N ALA A 25 -12.98 -11.68 23.84
CA ALA A 25 -12.44 -11.71 25.20
C ALA A 25 -10.99 -11.20 25.27
N VAL A 26 -10.14 -11.57 24.30
CA VAL A 26 -8.75 -11.09 24.18
C VAL A 26 -8.72 -9.58 23.94
N VAL A 27 -9.54 -9.06 23.03
CA VAL A 27 -9.68 -7.60 22.80
C VAL A 27 -10.14 -6.90 24.08
N LYS A 28 -11.11 -7.45 24.80
CA LYS A 28 -11.61 -6.86 26.06
C LYS A 28 -10.54 -6.90 27.17
N PHE A 29 -9.70 -7.94 27.20
CA PHE A 29 -8.59 -8.08 28.13
C PHE A 29 -7.46 -7.10 27.82
N ILE A 30 -7.08 -6.95 26.54
CA ILE A 30 -6.12 -5.95 26.06
C ILE A 30 -6.63 -4.54 26.39
N PHE A 31 -7.91 -4.25 26.12
CA PHE A 31 -8.50 -2.95 26.45
C PHE A 31 -8.49 -2.67 27.96
N LYS A 32 -8.67 -3.71 28.80
CA LYS A 32 -8.60 -3.60 30.26
C LYS A 32 -7.16 -3.39 30.75
N MET A 33 -6.18 -4.04 30.13
CA MET A 33 -4.75 -3.87 30.40
C MET A 33 -4.26 -2.48 29.97
N VAL A 34 -4.62 -2.03 28.77
CA VAL A 34 -4.31 -0.69 28.25
C VAL A 34 -4.97 0.37 29.12
N LYS A 35 -6.24 0.22 29.50
CA LYS A 35 -6.92 1.16 30.40
C LYS A 35 -6.27 1.19 31.79
N ALA A 36 -5.89 0.05 32.36
CA ALA A 36 -5.20 -0.01 33.66
C ALA A 36 -3.80 0.60 33.60
N PHE A 37 -3.08 0.41 32.49
CA PHE A 37 -1.77 1.02 32.24
C PHE A 37 -1.88 2.53 32.04
N LEU A 38 -2.84 3.00 31.22
CA LEU A 38 -3.11 4.42 30.99
C LEU A 38 -3.52 5.13 32.28
N THR A 39 -4.35 4.50 33.10
CA THR A 39 -4.82 5.11 34.37
C THR A 39 -3.67 5.22 35.38
N LYS A 40 -2.76 4.24 35.44
CA LYS A 40 -1.56 4.29 36.29
C LYS A 40 -0.51 5.27 35.75
N LEU A 41 -0.38 5.37 34.43
CA LEU A 41 0.52 6.31 33.75
C LEU A 41 0.06 7.77 33.95
N ILE A 42 -1.25 8.03 33.83
CA ILE A 42 -1.84 9.35 34.10
C ILE A 42 -1.69 9.73 35.57
N ALA A 43 -1.93 8.81 36.51
CA ALA A 43 -1.74 9.06 37.93
C ALA A 43 -0.25 9.34 38.29
N PHE A 44 0.69 8.68 37.61
CA PHE A 44 2.13 8.92 37.76
C PHE A 44 2.58 10.27 37.16
N LEU A 45 2.00 10.66 36.02
CA LEU A 45 2.31 11.95 35.38
C LEU A 45 1.72 13.14 36.13
N VAL A 46 0.56 12.97 36.78
CA VAL A 46 -0.10 14.02 37.59
C VAL A 46 0.63 14.25 38.92
N SER A 47 1.28 13.22 39.50
CA SER A 47 2.03 13.35 40.75
C SER A 47 3.44 13.94 40.59
N PHE A 48 4.03 13.88 39.39
CA PHE A 48 5.42 14.31 39.16
C PHE A 48 5.56 15.73 38.60
N LEU A 49 4.55 16.28 37.92
CA LEU A 49 4.72 17.53 37.14
C LEU A 49 3.84 18.73 37.55
N GLY A 50 2.82 18.52 38.40
CA GLY A 50 1.93 19.60 38.83
C GLY A 50 1.07 20.19 37.69
N VAL A 51 -0.11 20.69 38.08
CA VAL A 51 -1.19 21.10 37.15
C VAL A 51 -0.80 22.18 36.11
N PRO A 52 0.22 23.05 36.30
CA PRO A 52 0.65 23.99 35.25
C PRO A 52 1.55 23.41 34.15
N GLY A 53 2.08 22.18 34.30
CA GLY A 53 2.97 21.54 33.33
C GLY A 53 2.27 20.77 32.19
N LEU A 54 0.94 20.81 32.13
CA LEU A 54 0.14 19.96 31.23
C LEU A 54 -0.04 20.53 29.81
N VAL A 55 0.50 21.72 29.51
CA VAL A 55 0.33 22.39 28.20
C VAL A 55 1.59 22.34 27.33
N ILE A 56 2.71 21.83 27.82
CA ILE A 56 3.97 21.74 27.04
C ILE A 56 4.43 20.27 26.83
N GLY A 57 3.76 19.30 27.46
CA GLY A 57 4.12 17.88 27.44
C GLY A 57 3.30 16.99 26.49
N VAL A 58 2.84 17.47 25.34
CA VAL A 58 2.19 16.62 24.30
C VAL A 58 2.77 16.83 22.89
N CYS A 59 3.83 17.62 22.70
CA CYS A 59 4.38 17.89 21.37
C CYS A 59 5.59 17.02 20.95
N LEU A 60 5.87 15.88 21.60
CA LEU A 60 7.00 15.01 21.21
C LEU A 60 6.67 13.52 21.05
N PHE A 61 5.44 13.20 20.64
CA PHE A 61 5.11 11.90 20.04
C PHE A 61 4.21 12.05 18.82
N ILE A 62 4.75 12.70 17.78
CA ILE A 62 4.43 12.35 16.38
C ILE A 62 5.78 12.08 15.70
N VAL A 63 6.21 10.83 15.88
CA VAL A 63 6.80 9.93 14.88
C VAL A 63 7.65 10.59 13.78
N GLY A 64 8.95 10.30 13.82
CA GLY A 64 9.76 10.28 12.60
C GLY A 64 9.23 9.20 11.66
N GLY A 65 8.79 9.62 10.47
CA GLY A 65 8.25 8.76 9.43
C GLY A 65 6.71 8.84 9.32
N ALA A 66 6.24 9.06 8.08
CA ALA A 66 4.84 9.05 7.64
C ALA A 66 4.02 10.33 7.89
N VAL A 67 4.03 11.23 6.90
CA VAL A 67 2.79 11.75 6.29
C VAL A 67 3.06 11.82 4.79
N ILE A 68 2.76 10.72 4.13
CA ILE A 68 2.63 10.62 2.68
C ILE A 68 1.17 10.95 2.39
N VAL A 69 0.89 11.99 1.61
CA VAL A 69 -0.45 12.24 1.06
C VAL A 69 -0.19 12.79 -0.34
N VAL A 70 -0.27 11.98 -1.40
CA VAL A 70 -1.56 11.75 -2.05
C VAL A 70 -1.76 10.37 -2.64
N ILE A 71 -0.98 9.36 -2.27
CA ILE A 71 -1.23 8.03 -2.86
C ILE A 71 -1.32 6.88 -1.85
N SER A 72 -0.77 6.93 -0.62
CA SER A 72 -0.84 5.75 0.29
C SER A 72 -1.84 5.80 1.46
N THR A 73 -2.44 6.94 1.78
CA THR A 73 -3.46 7.01 2.85
C THR A 73 -4.82 7.40 2.31
N PHE A 74 -5.63 6.41 1.94
CA PHE A 74 -7.09 6.54 1.98
C PHE A 74 -7.54 6.84 3.42
N ASP A 75 -7.38 8.08 3.83
CA ASP A 75 -8.31 8.73 4.74
C ASP A 75 -9.09 9.74 3.88
N PHE A 76 -10.18 9.27 3.28
CA PHE A 76 -11.15 10.05 2.50
C PHE A 76 -11.79 11.17 3.35
N GLY A 77 -11.03 12.20 3.74
CA GLY A 77 -11.53 13.34 4.54
C GLY A 77 -12.58 14.21 3.85
N TRP A 78 -13.28 13.68 2.86
CA TRP A 78 -14.41 14.23 2.13
C TRP A 78 -15.67 13.35 2.19
N ILE A 79 -15.74 12.40 3.13
CA ILE A 79 -17.03 11.78 3.47
C ILE A 79 -17.85 12.83 4.24
N GLY A 80 -18.59 13.65 3.48
CA GLY A 80 -19.59 14.57 4.02
C GLY A 80 -20.71 13.79 4.74
N SER A 81 -21.58 14.51 5.46
CA SER A 81 -22.73 13.92 6.16
C SER A 81 -23.65 13.10 5.25
N ASP A 82 -23.59 13.34 3.94
CA ASP A 82 -24.48 12.76 2.94
C ASP A 82 -23.89 11.52 2.25
N SER A 83 -22.72 11.05 2.70
CA SER A 83 -22.11 9.85 2.14
C SER A 83 -22.83 8.58 2.60
N PRO A 84 -23.13 7.63 1.69
CA PRO A 84 -23.74 6.36 2.05
C PRO A 84 -22.79 5.38 2.74
N LYS A 85 -21.47 5.65 2.74
CA LYS A 85 -20.44 4.79 3.34
C LYS A 85 -19.52 5.62 4.23
N THR A 86 -19.09 5.05 5.34
CA THR A 86 -18.05 5.60 6.21
C THR A 86 -16.66 5.32 5.65
N GLN A 87 -15.65 6.07 6.11
CA GLN A 87 -14.27 5.86 5.65
C GLN A 87 -13.75 4.47 6.04
N ALA A 88 -14.18 3.98 7.19
CA ALA A 88 -13.82 2.66 7.67
C ALA A 88 -14.38 1.57 6.75
N GLU A 89 -15.60 1.74 6.25
CA GLU A 89 -16.22 0.80 5.31
C GLU A 89 -15.47 0.78 3.98
N ILE A 90 -15.15 1.94 3.41
CA ILE A 90 -14.39 1.98 2.15
C ILE A 90 -12.99 1.39 2.37
N LYS A 91 -12.31 1.72 3.47
CA LYS A 91 -10.98 1.16 3.76
C LYS A 91 -11.00 -0.36 3.90
N GLU A 92 -12.04 -0.90 4.51
CA GLU A 92 -12.22 -2.34 4.65
C GLU A 92 -12.48 -3.02 3.29
N GLU A 93 -13.27 -2.40 2.41
CA GLU A 93 -13.49 -2.91 1.05
C GLU A 93 -12.17 -3.08 0.27
N TYR A 94 -11.30 -2.07 0.30
CA TYR A 94 -9.97 -2.19 -0.31
C TYR A 94 -9.13 -3.29 0.33
N ASN A 95 -9.10 -3.36 1.66
CA ASN A 95 -8.32 -4.37 2.36
C ASN A 95 -8.76 -5.79 1.98
N ILE A 96 -10.06 -6.03 1.89
CA ILE A 96 -10.62 -7.33 1.51
C ILE A 96 -10.18 -7.69 0.09
N LEU A 97 -10.34 -6.77 -0.87
CA LEU A 97 -9.96 -7.03 -2.27
C LEU A 97 -8.45 -7.29 -2.41
N ILE A 98 -7.62 -6.51 -1.73
CA ILE A 98 -6.16 -6.70 -1.75
C ILE A 98 -5.78 -8.03 -1.09
N GLU A 99 -6.42 -8.39 0.02
CA GLU A 99 -6.20 -9.67 0.69
C GLU A 99 -6.58 -10.85 -0.23
N ASP A 100 -7.67 -10.71 -0.98
CA ASP A 100 -8.18 -11.73 -1.89
C ASP A 100 -7.42 -11.79 -3.23
N SER A 101 -6.59 -10.78 -3.55
CA SER A 101 -5.81 -10.73 -4.80
C SER A 101 -4.80 -11.88 -4.95
N SER A 102 -4.28 -12.43 -3.84
CA SER A 102 -3.39 -13.59 -3.87
C SER A 102 -3.37 -14.34 -2.55
N GLU A 103 -3.37 -15.67 -2.61
CA GLU A 103 -3.13 -16.53 -1.43
C GLU A 103 -1.70 -16.39 -0.88
N LEU A 104 -0.75 -15.91 -1.70
CA LEU A 104 0.64 -15.72 -1.31
C LEU A 104 0.90 -14.25 -1.03
N GLU A 105 1.16 -13.94 0.25
CA GLU A 105 1.37 -12.57 0.76
C GLU A 105 2.30 -11.71 -0.12
N GLN A 106 3.42 -12.30 -0.56
CA GLN A 106 4.45 -11.61 -1.35
C GLN A 106 4.02 -11.22 -2.78
N TYR A 107 2.86 -11.67 -3.25
CA TYR A 107 2.33 -11.35 -4.60
C TYR A 107 1.02 -10.59 -4.56
N LYS A 108 0.50 -10.25 -3.38
CA LYS A 108 -0.67 -9.39 -3.28
C LYS A 108 -0.40 -8.04 -3.92
N VAL A 109 -1.46 -7.45 -4.49
CA VAL A 109 -1.37 -6.14 -5.13
C VAL A 109 -1.01 -5.08 -4.07
N PRO A 110 -0.05 -4.18 -4.31
CA PRO A 110 0.27 -3.13 -3.36
C PRO A 110 -0.93 -2.20 -3.18
N LYS A 111 -1.32 -1.99 -1.92
CA LYS A 111 -2.44 -1.10 -1.60
C LYS A 111 -2.22 0.28 -2.18
N GLU A 112 -1.02 0.81 -1.97
CA GLU A 112 -0.59 2.12 -2.39
C GLU A 112 -0.65 2.32 -3.91
N LEU A 113 -0.60 1.24 -4.69
CA LEU A 113 -0.76 1.30 -6.15
C LEU A 113 -2.23 1.42 -6.55
N VAL A 114 -3.11 0.63 -5.94
CA VAL A 114 -4.56 0.67 -6.21
C VAL A 114 -5.12 2.05 -5.84
N THR A 115 -4.76 2.53 -4.65
CA THR A 115 -5.16 3.84 -4.14
C THR A 115 -4.64 4.99 -5.01
N ALA A 116 -3.47 4.84 -5.62
CA ALA A 116 -2.88 5.78 -6.57
C ALA A 116 -3.76 6.01 -7.78
N ILE A 117 -4.10 4.88 -8.42
CA ILE A 117 -4.87 4.84 -9.66
C ILE A 117 -6.25 5.45 -9.39
N ASP A 118 -6.92 5.04 -8.31
CA ASP A 118 -8.20 5.62 -7.94
C ASP A 118 -8.10 7.11 -7.56
N GLY A 119 -7.00 7.55 -6.94
CA GLY A 119 -6.74 8.96 -6.67
C GLY A 119 -6.74 9.81 -7.94
N VAL A 120 -6.09 9.34 -9.00
CA VAL A 120 -6.09 10.00 -10.30
C VAL A 120 -7.48 9.97 -10.94
N ARG A 121 -8.20 8.85 -10.85
CA ARG A 121 -9.59 8.75 -11.36
C ARG A 121 -10.54 9.74 -10.71
N ILE A 122 -10.46 9.90 -9.38
CA ILE A 122 -11.28 10.89 -8.65
C ILE A 122 -11.12 12.28 -9.26
N ILE A 123 -9.88 12.66 -9.57
CA ILE A 123 -9.53 13.96 -10.15
C ILE A 123 -10.05 14.06 -11.58
N LYS A 124 -9.72 13.06 -12.41
CA LYS A 124 -10.07 13.01 -13.83
C LYS A 124 -11.58 13.01 -14.07
N GLU A 125 -12.30 12.21 -13.31
CA GLU A 125 -13.72 11.93 -13.51
C GLU A 125 -14.64 12.72 -12.55
N ASP A 126 -14.08 13.53 -11.64
CA ASP A 126 -14.81 14.28 -10.58
C ASP A 126 -15.66 13.36 -9.66
N LEU A 127 -15.23 12.10 -9.50
CA LEU A 127 -15.94 11.08 -8.74
C LEU A 127 -15.99 11.40 -7.25
N LYS A 128 -17.07 10.97 -6.59
CA LYS A 128 -17.09 10.89 -5.14
C LYS A 128 -16.35 9.65 -4.65
N PRO A 129 -15.68 9.72 -3.48
CA PRO A 129 -15.03 8.60 -2.82
C PRO A 129 -15.79 7.26 -2.82
N TRP A 130 -17.10 7.31 -2.60
CA TRP A 130 -17.97 6.12 -2.48
C TRP A 130 -18.53 5.64 -3.82
N GLU A 131 -18.30 6.36 -4.92
CA GLU A 131 -18.65 5.95 -6.27
C GLU A 131 -17.54 5.10 -6.93
N ILE A 132 -16.35 5.11 -6.32
CA ILE A 132 -15.19 4.37 -6.79
C ILE A 132 -15.43 2.88 -6.63
N LYS A 133 -15.08 2.15 -7.69
CA LYS A 133 -15.05 0.69 -7.73
C LYS A 133 -13.61 0.25 -7.91
N PRO A 134 -12.92 -0.20 -6.86
CA PRO A 134 -11.53 -0.64 -6.92
C PRO A 134 -11.37 -2.04 -7.54
N GLU A 135 -12.45 -2.82 -7.66
CA GLU A 135 -12.42 -4.20 -8.15
C GLU A 135 -11.71 -4.33 -9.51
N PRO A 136 -12.01 -3.53 -10.55
CA PRO A 136 -11.35 -3.66 -11.85
C PRO A 136 -9.83 -3.43 -11.77
N ILE A 137 -9.37 -2.56 -10.86
CA ILE A 137 -7.95 -2.28 -10.66
C ILE A 137 -7.29 -3.46 -9.95
N VAL A 138 -7.88 -3.92 -8.85
CA VAL A 138 -7.33 -5.05 -8.09
C VAL A 138 -7.30 -6.31 -8.95
N ASP A 139 -8.39 -6.61 -9.66
CA ASP A 139 -8.49 -7.77 -10.53
C ASP A 139 -7.45 -7.73 -11.66
N GLY A 140 -7.30 -6.58 -12.33
CA GLY A 140 -6.32 -6.42 -13.40
C GLY A 140 -4.86 -6.50 -12.94
N LEU A 141 -4.56 -6.03 -11.72
CA LEU A 141 -3.22 -6.08 -11.13
C LEU A 141 -2.91 -7.39 -10.39
N SER A 142 -3.92 -8.21 -10.11
CA SER A 142 -3.76 -9.47 -9.37
C SER A 142 -2.82 -10.43 -10.12
N PRO A 143 -1.95 -11.19 -9.42
CA PRO A 143 -0.96 -12.03 -10.06
C PRO A 143 -1.59 -13.24 -10.76
N ASP A 144 -1.06 -13.59 -11.94
CA ASP A 144 -1.35 -14.88 -12.56
C ASP A 144 -0.30 -15.89 -12.09
N ILE A 145 -0.74 -16.95 -11.41
CA ILE A 145 0.17 -17.96 -10.83
C ILE A 145 -0.05 -19.30 -11.53
N THR A 146 1.01 -19.81 -12.16
CA THR A 146 1.00 -21.17 -12.72
C THR A 146 1.75 -22.12 -11.81
N TYR A 147 1.23 -23.34 -11.67
CA TYR A 147 1.82 -24.39 -10.86
C TYR A 147 2.26 -25.55 -11.74
N LYS A 148 3.26 -26.29 -11.28
CA LYS A 148 3.69 -27.56 -11.87
C LYS A 148 3.70 -28.63 -10.79
N THR A 149 3.21 -29.81 -11.15
CA THR A 149 3.18 -30.97 -10.28
C THR A 149 4.48 -31.76 -10.41
N TYR A 150 4.97 -32.25 -9.28
CA TYR A 150 6.17 -33.07 -9.16
C TYR A 150 5.89 -34.25 -8.24
N GLU A 151 6.71 -35.30 -8.34
CA GLU A 151 6.58 -36.49 -7.51
C GLU A 151 7.69 -36.55 -6.46
N ASN A 152 7.29 -36.68 -5.20
CA ASN A 152 8.20 -37.02 -4.10
C ASN A 152 8.07 -38.51 -3.79
N THR A 153 9.19 -39.19 -3.60
CA THR A 153 9.20 -40.62 -3.27
C THR A 153 9.29 -40.83 -1.76
N TYR A 154 8.51 -41.77 -1.24
CA TYR A 154 8.45 -42.14 0.18
C TYR A 154 8.59 -43.64 0.35
N LYS A 155 9.28 -44.03 1.42
CA LYS A 155 9.25 -45.40 1.94
C LYS A 155 8.24 -45.50 3.06
N VAL A 156 7.28 -46.40 2.91
CA VAL A 156 6.23 -46.68 3.89
C VAL A 156 6.61 -47.94 4.66
N LYS A 157 6.57 -47.89 5.98
CA LYS A 157 6.71 -49.03 6.90
C LYS A 157 5.38 -49.24 7.61
N LYS A 158 4.77 -50.42 7.46
CA LYS A 158 3.56 -50.81 8.19
C LYS A 158 3.90 -51.83 9.25
N VAL A 159 3.56 -51.56 10.50
CA VAL A 159 3.76 -52.47 11.63
C VAL A 159 2.38 -52.95 12.07
N LYS A 160 2.19 -54.27 12.09
CA LYS A 160 0.97 -54.91 12.58
C LYS A 160 1.28 -55.67 13.86
N GLU A 161 0.52 -55.38 14.89
CA GLU A 161 0.63 -56.03 16.20
C GLU A 161 -0.69 -56.73 16.53
N LYS A 162 -0.60 -58.02 16.84
CA LYS A 162 -1.73 -58.83 17.24
C LYS A 162 -1.90 -58.75 18.76
N GLU A 163 -2.95 -58.09 19.23
CA GLU A 163 -3.29 -58.08 20.66
C GLU A 163 -3.79 -59.47 21.08
N CYS A 164 -3.10 -60.11 22.02
CA CYS A 164 -3.57 -61.36 22.62
C CYS A 164 -4.76 -61.07 23.54
N SER A 165 -5.93 -61.60 23.20
CA SER A 165 -7.07 -61.65 24.12
C SER A 165 -6.82 -62.73 25.16
N VAL A 166 -6.47 -62.35 26.39
CA VAL A 166 -6.46 -63.28 27.52
C VAL A 166 -7.91 -63.55 27.90
N GLU A 167 -8.48 -64.66 27.42
CA GLU A 167 -9.74 -65.17 27.98
C GLU A 167 -9.45 -65.73 29.37
N ASN A 168 -10.00 -65.05 30.37
CA ASN A 168 -9.88 -65.41 31.77
C ASN A 168 -10.70 -66.69 32.03
N SER A 169 -10.07 -67.85 31.87
CA SER A 169 -10.59 -69.11 32.39
C SER A 169 -9.54 -69.78 33.26
N ASN A 170 -9.94 -70.15 34.47
CA ASN A 170 -9.12 -70.74 35.51
C ASN A 170 -8.33 -71.96 35.02
N SER A 171 -7.10 -71.78 34.57
CA SER A 171 -6.11 -72.86 34.56
C SER A 171 -4.69 -72.29 34.61
N ARG A 172 -3.85 -72.87 35.48
CA ARG A 172 -2.42 -72.58 35.57
C ARG A 172 -1.71 -73.14 34.34
N THR A 173 -1.58 -72.32 33.31
CA THR A 173 -0.55 -72.46 32.28
C THR A 173 -0.06 -71.07 31.93
N THR A 174 1.24 -70.83 32.15
CA THR A 174 1.92 -69.61 31.68
C THR A 174 2.02 -69.71 30.16
N SER A 175 0.96 -69.34 29.44
CA SER A 175 1.03 -69.14 27.99
C SER A 175 1.69 -67.78 27.73
N GLY A 176 2.97 -67.81 27.37
CA GLY A 176 3.67 -66.65 26.84
C GLY A 176 2.91 -66.12 25.63
N CYS A 177 2.43 -64.89 25.72
CA CYS A 177 1.89 -64.17 24.57
C CYS A 177 3.09 -63.64 23.77
N ASP A 178 3.66 -64.46 22.89
CA ASP A 178 4.50 -63.95 21.81
C ASP A 178 3.55 -63.28 20.81
N GLY A 179 3.30 -61.98 21.01
CA GLY A 179 2.53 -61.18 20.08
C GLY A 179 3.26 -61.12 18.74
N ASP A 180 2.76 -61.85 17.75
CA ASP A 180 3.36 -61.88 16.42
C ASP A 180 3.27 -60.48 15.78
N THR A 181 4.43 -59.85 15.58
CA THR A 181 4.54 -58.50 15.02
C THR A 181 5.03 -58.61 13.59
N THR A 182 4.17 -58.32 12.62
CA THR A 182 4.55 -58.33 11.20
C THR A 182 4.89 -56.91 10.73
N THR A 183 6.06 -56.71 10.13
CA THR A 183 6.44 -55.45 9.47
C THR A 183 6.51 -55.63 7.95
N SER A 184 5.92 -54.71 7.19
CA SER A 184 6.06 -54.66 5.73
C SER A 184 6.50 -53.29 5.23
N TYR A 185 7.20 -53.26 4.10
CA TYR A 185 7.69 -52.05 3.46
C TYR A 185 7.13 -51.92 2.04
N SER A 186 6.86 -50.70 1.62
CA SER A 186 6.48 -50.37 0.23
C SER A 186 6.98 -48.98 -0.12
N GLU A 187 7.23 -48.74 -1.40
CA GLU A 187 7.49 -47.39 -1.91
C GLU A 187 6.22 -46.79 -2.50
N THR A 188 6.04 -45.50 -2.30
CA THR A 188 4.91 -44.74 -2.85
C THR A 188 5.39 -43.36 -3.27
N THR A 189 4.80 -42.81 -4.33
CA THR A 189 5.02 -41.43 -4.74
C THR A 189 3.82 -40.57 -4.35
N LYS A 190 4.09 -39.33 -3.93
CA LYS A 190 3.05 -38.33 -3.67
C LYS A 190 3.29 -37.12 -4.56
N GLN A 191 2.21 -36.66 -5.21
CA GLN A 191 2.23 -35.45 -6.01
C GLN A 191 2.36 -34.22 -5.08
N VAL A 192 3.27 -33.32 -5.44
CA VAL A 192 3.42 -32.01 -4.81
C VAL A 192 3.35 -30.94 -5.89
N GLU A 193 2.57 -29.91 -5.65
CA GLU A 193 2.49 -28.76 -6.53
C GLU A 193 3.51 -27.71 -6.09
N LYS A 194 4.23 -27.14 -7.05
CA LYS A 194 5.16 -26.03 -6.82
C LYS A 194 4.90 -24.93 -7.85
N THR A 195 5.01 -23.68 -7.42
CA THR A 195 4.85 -22.50 -8.29
C THR A 195 5.89 -22.55 -9.41
N LYS A 196 5.45 -22.39 -10.67
CA LYS A 196 6.30 -22.43 -11.86
C LYS A 196 6.59 -21.02 -12.37
N GLU A 197 5.53 -20.28 -12.69
CA GLU A 197 5.61 -18.90 -13.15
C GLU A 197 4.64 -18.03 -12.36
N VAL A 198 5.02 -16.77 -12.14
CA VAL A 198 4.17 -15.74 -11.55
C VAL A 198 4.30 -14.49 -12.40
N HIS A 199 3.19 -14.05 -12.98
CA HIS A 199 3.09 -12.74 -13.63
C HIS A 199 2.45 -11.77 -12.64
N THR A 200 3.27 -10.96 -11.98
CA THR A 200 2.82 -9.93 -11.03
C THR A 200 2.55 -8.61 -11.74
N TRP A 201 2.06 -7.61 -11.02
CA TRP A 201 1.79 -6.27 -11.56
C TRP A 201 2.99 -5.58 -12.22
N ASN A 202 4.25 -5.94 -11.87
CA ASN A 202 5.47 -5.30 -12.39
C ASN A 202 6.58 -6.23 -12.88
N LYS A 203 6.40 -7.54 -12.84
CA LYS A 203 7.42 -8.50 -13.27
C LYS A 203 6.89 -9.89 -13.48
N ASP A 204 7.59 -10.61 -14.35
CA ASP A 204 7.55 -12.06 -14.44
C ASP A 204 8.57 -12.68 -13.50
N ILE A 205 8.18 -13.78 -12.89
CA ILE A 205 9.03 -14.58 -12.02
C ILE A 205 8.94 -16.03 -12.47
N SER A 206 10.08 -16.64 -12.78
CA SER A 206 10.17 -18.06 -13.09
C SER A 206 10.93 -18.82 -12.01
N TYR A 207 10.43 -19.99 -11.64
CA TYR A 207 11.01 -20.86 -10.64
C TYR A 207 11.57 -22.12 -11.27
N SER A 208 12.84 -22.42 -10.96
CA SER A 208 13.45 -23.70 -11.30
C SER A 208 13.55 -24.59 -10.06
N TYR A 209 13.33 -25.89 -10.25
CA TYR A 209 13.40 -26.89 -9.19
C TYR A 209 14.33 -28.03 -9.60
N LYS A 210 14.92 -28.68 -8.60
CA LYS A 210 15.66 -29.92 -8.78
C LYS A 210 15.19 -30.94 -7.75
N GLU A 211 15.16 -32.20 -8.15
CA GLU A 211 15.00 -33.29 -7.21
C GLU A 211 16.27 -33.42 -6.35
N SER A 212 16.07 -33.75 -5.08
CA SER A 212 17.12 -33.95 -4.09
C SER A 212 16.77 -35.16 -3.25
N ASP A 213 17.75 -36.01 -3.01
CA ASP A 213 17.63 -37.06 -1.99
C ASP A 213 17.49 -36.43 -0.61
N VAL A 214 16.71 -37.07 0.24
CA VAL A 214 16.52 -36.76 1.66
C VAL A 214 16.55 -38.06 2.44
N ASN A 215 17.08 -37.98 3.66
CA ASN A 215 17.21 -39.11 4.55
C ASN A 215 16.47 -38.81 5.85
N ASP A 216 15.17 -38.54 5.73
CA ASP A 216 14.32 -38.25 6.89
C ASP A 216 14.13 -39.52 7.74
N ASP A 217 13.75 -39.35 9.00
CA ASP A 217 13.37 -40.48 9.86
C ASP A 217 11.95 -40.96 9.54
N TYR A 218 11.61 -42.15 10.02
CA TYR A 218 10.25 -42.67 9.90
C TYR A 218 9.32 -41.92 10.86
N GLU A 219 8.32 -41.23 10.32
CA GLU A 219 7.27 -40.56 11.09
C GLU A 219 5.97 -41.37 11.05
N LEU A 220 5.31 -41.54 12.19
CA LEU A 220 3.99 -42.19 12.28
C LEU A 220 2.93 -41.28 11.63
N VAL A 221 2.35 -41.71 10.51
CA VAL A 221 1.35 -40.92 9.77
C VAL A 221 -0.08 -41.40 9.99
N ASP A 222 -0.28 -42.65 10.40
CA ASP A 222 -1.61 -43.20 10.66
C ASP A 222 -1.58 -44.37 11.66
N THR A 223 -2.68 -44.59 12.35
CA THR A 223 -2.90 -45.75 13.24
C THR A 223 -4.36 -46.17 13.19
N TYR A 224 -4.61 -47.44 12.86
CA TYR A 224 -5.96 -47.98 12.79
C TYR A 224 -6.04 -49.45 13.21
N ARG A 225 -7.25 -49.97 13.37
CA ARG A 225 -7.50 -51.38 13.66
C ARG A 225 -8.13 -52.11 12.48
N ARG A 226 -7.68 -53.32 12.17
CA ARG A 226 -8.26 -54.18 11.13
C ARG A 226 -8.22 -55.63 11.60
N ASN A 227 -9.37 -56.31 11.62
CA ASN A 227 -9.49 -57.71 12.07
C ASN A 227 -8.94 -57.99 13.49
N GLY A 228 -9.07 -57.03 14.41
CA GLY A 228 -8.53 -57.14 15.77
C GLY A 228 -7.04 -56.82 15.93
N GLU A 229 -6.33 -56.51 14.84
CA GLU A 229 -4.92 -56.13 14.85
C GLU A 229 -4.77 -54.60 14.87
N LYS A 230 -3.79 -54.10 15.63
CA LYS A 230 -3.37 -52.70 15.57
C LYS A 230 -2.38 -52.54 14.41
N VAL A 231 -2.63 -51.58 13.53
CA VAL A 231 -1.77 -51.26 12.39
C VAL A 231 -1.27 -49.84 12.51
N GLU A 232 0.04 -49.67 12.53
CA GLU A 232 0.72 -48.39 12.49
C GLU A 232 1.39 -48.20 11.13
N VAL A 233 1.20 -47.01 10.53
CA VAL A 233 1.78 -46.65 9.24
C VAL A 233 2.80 -45.55 9.46
N TYR A 234 4.05 -45.83 9.12
CA TYR A 234 5.14 -44.88 9.16
C TYR A 234 5.58 -44.52 7.75
N GLU A 235 5.96 -43.27 7.54
CA GLU A 235 6.50 -42.79 6.27
C GLU A 235 7.87 -42.16 6.48
N LYS A 236 8.75 -42.37 5.50
CA LYS A 236 10.08 -41.73 5.41
C LYS A 236 10.21 -41.15 4.01
N GLN A 237 10.50 -39.86 3.90
CA GLN A 237 10.73 -39.24 2.60
C GLN A 237 12.11 -39.62 2.07
N LEU A 238 12.17 -40.03 0.81
CA LEU A 238 13.42 -40.41 0.11
C LEU A 238 13.85 -39.33 -0.87
N THR A 239 12.93 -38.76 -1.63
CA THR A 239 13.23 -37.65 -2.55
C THR A 239 12.29 -36.48 -2.34
N LYS A 240 12.80 -35.27 -2.60
CA LYS A 240 12.02 -34.04 -2.56
C LYS A 240 12.43 -33.08 -3.67
N TRP A 241 11.46 -32.33 -4.19
CA TRP A 241 11.73 -31.21 -5.08
C TRP A 241 12.04 -29.94 -4.29
N VAL A 242 13.26 -29.42 -4.46
CA VAL A 242 13.74 -28.17 -3.86
C VAL A 242 13.92 -27.09 -4.91
N SER A 243 13.75 -25.83 -4.52
CA SER A 243 14.04 -24.70 -5.39
C SER A 243 15.54 -24.70 -5.74
N LYS A 244 15.84 -24.58 -7.04
CA LYS A 244 17.19 -24.47 -7.61
C LYS A 244 17.56 -23.00 -7.84
N GLY A 245 16.57 -22.17 -8.12
CA GLY A 245 16.76 -20.75 -8.41
C GLY A 245 15.46 -20.09 -8.80
N LYS A 246 15.52 -18.77 -8.85
CA LYS A 246 14.43 -17.88 -9.24
C LYS A 246 15.02 -16.81 -10.14
N ASP A 247 14.43 -16.64 -11.31
CA ASP A 247 14.72 -15.54 -12.22
C ASP A 247 13.55 -14.57 -12.22
N SER A 248 13.84 -13.28 -12.39
CA SER A 248 12.80 -12.26 -12.49
C SER A 248 13.15 -11.21 -13.53
N THR A 249 12.17 -10.84 -14.34
CA THR A 249 12.31 -9.83 -15.39
C THR A 249 11.21 -8.79 -15.23
N PRO A 250 11.51 -7.48 -15.30
CA PRO A 250 10.48 -6.44 -15.31
C PRO A 250 9.46 -6.69 -16.41
N ASN A 251 8.18 -6.58 -16.08
CA ASN A 251 7.05 -6.71 -17.00
C ASN A 251 5.83 -6.00 -16.41
N TYR A 252 5.44 -4.88 -17.02
CA TYR A 252 4.36 -4.02 -16.52
C TYR A 252 3.05 -4.17 -17.31
N SER A 253 2.89 -5.20 -18.13
CA SER A 253 1.73 -5.35 -19.02
C SER A 253 0.38 -5.35 -18.31
N LYS A 254 0.29 -5.92 -17.09
CA LYS A 254 -0.91 -5.82 -16.24
C LYS A 254 -1.21 -4.37 -15.84
N PHE A 255 -0.19 -3.64 -15.40
CA PHE A 255 -0.33 -2.23 -15.05
C PHE A 255 -0.78 -1.41 -16.26
N ASP A 256 -0.14 -1.59 -17.41
CA ASP A 256 -0.48 -0.87 -18.64
C ASP A 256 -1.91 -1.17 -19.12
N THR A 257 -2.34 -2.44 -19.02
CA THR A 257 -3.72 -2.84 -19.37
C THR A 257 -4.74 -2.14 -18.47
N VAL A 258 -4.50 -2.11 -17.16
CA VAL A 258 -5.40 -1.43 -16.20
C VAL A 258 -5.49 0.06 -16.51
N LEU A 259 -4.38 0.72 -16.81
CA LEU A 259 -4.39 2.14 -17.16
C LEU A 259 -5.14 2.40 -18.47
N ALA A 260 -4.96 1.54 -19.48
CA ALA A 260 -5.67 1.63 -20.75
C ALA A 260 -7.18 1.43 -20.60
N ASP A 261 -7.60 0.43 -19.82
CA ASP A 261 -9.02 0.14 -19.55
C ASP A 261 -9.73 1.27 -18.80
N LEU A 262 -8.97 2.03 -17.99
CA LEU A 262 -9.42 3.21 -17.28
C LEU A 262 -9.27 4.51 -18.08
N ASP A 263 -8.87 4.40 -19.36
CA ASP A 263 -8.69 5.50 -20.29
C ASP A 263 -7.67 6.56 -19.79
N PHE A 264 -6.66 6.15 -19.02
CA PHE A 264 -5.60 7.07 -18.57
C PHE A 264 -4.87 7.65 -19.78
N LYS A 265 -4.62 8.96 -19.74
CA LYS A 265 -3.79 9.67 -20.71
C LYS A 265 -2.40 9.92 -20.15
N ASP A 266 -1.50 10.34 -21.02
CA ASP A 266 -0.10 10.65 -20.70
C ASP A 266 0.07 11.54 -19.46
N ASP A 267 -0.78 12.57 -19.31
CA ASP A 267 -0.78 13.47 -18.15
C ASP A 267 -1.26 12.75 -16.87
N ASP A 268 -2.26 11.88 -16.96
CA ASP A 268 -2.77 11.08 -15.84
C ASP A 268 -1.71 10.11 -15.32
N VAL A 269 -1.00 9.45 -16.25
CA VAL A 269 0.09 8.52 -15.94
C VAL A 269 1.27 9.27 -15.33
N SER A 270 1.61 10.45 -15.85
CA SER A 270 2.65 11.30 -15.28
C SER A 270 2.33 11.70 -13.83
N MET A 271 1.08 12.08 -13.57
CA MET A 271 0.59 12.39 -12.24
C MET A 271 0.65 11.18 -11.31
N LEU A 272 0.25 10.01 -11.81
CA LEU A 272 0.28 8.74 -11.11
C LEU A 272 1.71 8.34 -10.71
N ILE A 273 2.64 8.34 -11.67
CA ILE A 273 4.03 7.94 -11.46
C ILE A 273 4.74 8.90 -10.49
N ALA A 274 4.52 10.22 -10.63
CA ALA A 274 5.09 11.20 -9.70
C ALA A 274 4.66 10.91 -8.25
N GLY A 275 3.39 10.63 -8.02
CA GLY A 275 2.91 10.30 -6.67
C GLY A 275 3.39 8.93 -6.16
N LEU A 276 3.60 7.96 -7.05
CA LEU A 276 4.11 6.62 -6.69
C LEU A 276 5.60 6.62 -6.35
N GLN A 277 6.42 7.39 -7.08
CA GLN A 277 7.85 7.56 -6.81
C GLN A 277 8.09 8.14 -5.41
N GLN A 278 7.25 9.08 -4.97
CA GLN A 278 7.32 9.64 -3.62
C GLN A 278 7.02 8.61 -2.52
N ASN A 279 6.29 7.55 -2.86
CA ASN A 279 5.89 6.51 -1.90
C ASN A 279 6.79 5.29 -1.96
N SER A 280 7.98 5.44 -2.57
CA SER A 280 8.97 4.36 -2.70
C SER A 280 8.43 3.11 -3.42
N ILE A 281 7.36 3.24 -4.22
CA ILE A 281 6.98 2.18 -5.16
C ILE A 281 7.95 2.27 -6.33
N SER A 282 8.84 1.28 -6.41
CA SER A 282 9.85 1.19 -7.45
C SER A 282 9.24 0.75 -8.78
N PHE A 283 9.35 1.63 -9.77
CA PHE A 283 9.10 1.36 -11.19
C PHE A 283 10.41 1.08 -11.97
N ASN A 284 11.44 0.57 -11.30
CA ASN A 284 12.71 0.25 -11.94
C ASN A 284 12.50 -0.67 -13.16
N GLY A 285 12.95 -0.22 -14.33
CA GLY A 285 12.78 -0.93 -15.60
C GLY A 285 11.44 -0.69 -16.31
N TYR A 286 10.56 0.16 -15.78
CA TYR A 286 9.41 0.65 -16.54
C TYR A 286 9.90 1.64 -17.60
N THR A 287 9.71 1.33 -18.87
CA THR A 287 10.17 2.16 -20.01
C THR A 287 9.09 3.10 -20.53
N GLY A 288 7.90 3.11 -19.92
CA GLY A 288 6.79 3.95 -20.38
C GLY A 288 6.21 3.52 -21.72
N GLU A 289 6.37 2.24 -22.11
CA GLU A 289 5.77 1.63 -23.31
C GLU A 289 4.24 1.50 -23.18
N PHE A 290 3.55 2.59 -22.89
CA PHE A 290 2.11 2.74 -22.98
C PHE A 290 1.61 2.68 -24.45
N SER A 291 2.46 2.30 -25.41
CA SER A 291 2.15 2.29 -26.85
C SER A 291 2.24 0.95 -27.56
N ASP A 292 2.45 -0.18 -26.88
CA ASP A 292 2.44 -1.47 -27.58
C ASP A 292 1.08 -2.18 -27.45
N ALA A 293 0.37 -2.03 -26.34
CA ALA A 293 -1.00 -2.54 -26.17
C ALA A 293 -2.09 -1.67 -26.87
N VAL A 294 -1.79 -0.39 -27.16
CA VAL A 294 -2.71 0.60 -27.74
C VAL A 294 -2.31 1.04 -29.17
N SER A 295 -1.31 0.40 -29.80
CA SER A 295 -0.94 0.69 -31.20
C SER A 295 -2.00 0.32 -32.24
N ASN A 296 -3.05 -0.43 -31.85
CA ASN A 296 -4.18 -0.73 -32.73
C ASN A 296 -5.30 0.34 -32.74
N ALA A 297 -5.20 1.42 -31.94
CA ALA A 297 -6.31 2.39 -31.77
C ALA A 297 -5.98 3.85 -32.13
N GLY A 298 -4.80 4.17 -32.65
CA GLY A 298 -4.55 5.46 -33.34
C GLY A 298 -4.54 6.73 -32.46
N GLY A 299 -3.94 6.69 -31.27
CA GLY A 299 -3.63 7.89 -30.46
C GLY A 299 -2.13 8.26 -30.51
N PRO A 300 -1.75 9.54 -30.30
CA PRO A 300 -0.36 9.99 -30.40
C PRO A 300 0.51 9.48 -29.25
N SER A 301 1.81 9.40 -29.53
CA SER A 301 2.83 8.62 -28.83
C SER A 301 3.71 9.46 -27.88
N ASN A 302 4.23 8.80 -26.85
CA ASN A 302 5.41 9.11 -26.00
C ASN A 302 5.17 9.86 -24.67
N VAL A 303 4.97 9.10 -23.59
CA VAL A 303 5.36 9.55 -22.23
C VAL A 303 6.82 9.19 -22.02
N ASN A 304 7.73 10.15 -22.15
CA ASN A 304 9.10 9.95 -21.68
C ASN A 304 9.13 10.22 -20.16
N LEU A 305 9.52 9.23 -19.36
CA LEU A 305 9.63 9.37 -17.89
C LEU A 305 10.67 10.43 -17.48
N ASP A 306 11.57 10.81 -18.38
CA ASP A 306 12.47 11.96 -18.20
C ASP A 306 11.74 13.33 -18.23
N ASP A 307 10.49 13.38 -18.74
CA ASP A 307 9.72 14.64 -18.85
C ASP A 307 8.98 15.02 -17.55
N VAL A 308 8.79 14.07 -16.61
CA VAL A 308 8.26 14.34 -15.25
C VAL A 308 9.37 14.91 -14.37
N GLU A 309 9.74 16.14 -14.66
CA GLU A 309 10.81 16.87 -13.99
C GLU A 309 10.31 17.36 -12.61
N ILE A 310 10.62 16.61 -11.55
CA ILE A 310 10.49 17.10 -10.17
C ILE A 310 11.60 18.14 -9.94
N PRO A 311 11.29 19.35 -9.48
CA PRO A 311 12.32 20.38 -9.25
C PRO A 311 13.36 19.89 -8.23
N GLU A 312 14.64 20.09 -8.56
CA GLU A 312 15.74 19.71 -7.66
C GLU A 312 15.59 20.36 -6.28
N ILE A 313 15.74 19.54 -5.22
CA ILE A 313 15.66 20.04 -3.85
C ILE A 313 16.96 20.77 -3.51
N SER A 314 16.87 22.09 -3.39
CA SER A 314 18.03 22.94 -3.07
C SER A 314 18.61 22.63 -1.68
N LYS A 315 19.91 22.89 -1.51
CA LYS A 315 20.57 22.90 -0.19
C LYS A 315 20.19 24.12 0.68
N GLY A 316 19.55 25.13 0.09
CA GLY A 316 19.13 26.35 0.77
C GLY A 316 17.85 26.17 1.60
N SER A 317 17.39 27.23 2.25
CA SER A 317 16.17 27.17 3.07
C SER A 317 14.89 27.05 2.24
N PHE A 318 14.88 27.57 1.01
CA PHE A 318 13.80 27.36 0.06
C PHE A 318 14.30 26.66 -1.21
N THR A 319 13.43 25.88 -1.83
CA THR A 319 13.64 25.25 -3.13
C THR A 319 12.68 25.81 -4.17
N ARG A 320 13.02 25.58 -5.44
CA ARG A 320 12.16 25.94 -6.56
C ARG A 320 10.87 25.08 -6.51
N PRO A 321 9.67 25.68 -6.62
CA PRO A 321 8.42 24.96 -6.38
C PRO A 321 7.89 24.18 -7.57
N ALA A 322 8.39 24.43 -8.79
CA ALA A 322 8.02 23.68 -10.00
C ALA A 322 9.09 23.81 -11.07
N ALA A 323 9.21 22.82 -11.95
CA ALA A 323 10.03 22.89 -13.15
C ALA A 323 9.44 23.85 -14.20
N GLY A 324 10.25 24.26 -15.18
CA GLY A 324 9.86 25.14 -16.29
C GLY A 324 10.38 26.58 -16.22
N PRO A 325 10.31 27.38 -17.29
CA PRO A 325 10.74 28.78 -17.28
C PRO A 325 9.82 29.67 -16.43
N ILE A 326 10.38 30.78 -15.91
CA ILE A 326 9.56 31.89 -15.40
C ILE A 326 8.95 32.60 -16.60
N THR A 327 7.66 32.42 -16.80
CA THR A 327 6.92 33.04 -17.91
C THR A 327 6.54 34.47 -17.59
N SER A 328 6.51 34.84 -16.29
CA SER A 328 6.16 36.19 -15.91
C SER A 328 6.65 36.59 -14.52
N HIS A 329 7.17 37.82 -14.37
CA HIS A 329 7.90 38.29 -13.18
C HIS A 329 7.06 39.12 -12.20
N TYR A 330 7.48 39.17 -10.94
CA TYR A 330 6.89 40.05 -9.91
C TYR A 330 6.94 41.53 -10.33
N GLY A 331 5.88 42.29 -10.04
CA GLY A 331 5.83 43.74 -10.27
C GLY A 331 4.60 44.21 -11.05
N GLN A 332 4.63 45.45 -11.53
CA GLN A 332 3.47 46.09 -12.15
C GLN A 332 3.09 45.45 -13.50
N ARG A 333 1.82 45.10 -13.67
CA ARG A 333 1.24 44.57 -14.92
C ARG A 333 -0.16 45.12 -15.14
N TRP A 334 -0.41 45.69 -16.32
CA TRP A 334 -1.74 46.15 -16.74
C TRP A 334 -2.51 46.98 -15.70
N GLY A 335 -1.80 47.89 -15.02
CA GLY A 335 -2.41 48.76 -14.00
C GLY A 335 -2.60 48.13 -12.61
N THR A 336 -2.26 46.85 -12.42
CA THR A 336 -2.26 46.16 -11.12
C THR A 336 -0.87 45.61 -10.78
N THR A 337 -0.63 45.26 -9.51
CA THR A 337 0.64 44.64 -9.09
C THR A 337 0.53 43.12 -9.10
N HIS A 338 1.47 42.46 -9.77
CA HIS A 338 1.67 41.03 -9.70
C HIS A 338 2.53 40.65 -8.48
N HIS A 339 1.91 40.04 -7.48
CA HIS A 339 2.52 39.77 -6.17
C HIS A 339 3.35 38.48 -6.10
N GLY A 340 3.56 37.83 -7.23
CA GLY A 340 4.31 36.59 -7.34
C GLY A 340 5.12 36.51 -8.62
N ILE A 341 5.46 35.28 -9.02
CA ILE A 341 5.96 34.94 -10.34
C ILE A 341 5.11 33.84 -10.93
N ASP A 342 5.12 33.75 -12.25
CA ASP A 342 4.44 32.68 -12.98
C ASP A 342 5.50 31.75 -13.57
N ILE A 343 5.40 30.46 -13.26
CA ILE A 343 6.25 29.40 -13.78
C ILE A 343 5.38 28.57 -14.72
N GLY A 344 5.69 28.60 -16.02
CA GLY A 344 4.95 27.85 -17.02
C GLY A 344 5.72 26.62 -17.46
N LYS A 345 5.01 25.53 -17.75
CA LYS A 345 5.53 24.37 -18.45
C LYS A 345 4.45 23.84 -19.40
N SER A 346 4.84 23.52 -20.63
CA SER A 346 3.94 22.98 -21.67
C SER A 346 4.08 21.46 -21.74
N GLY A 347 2.95 20.75 -21.76
CA GLY A 347 2.91 19.28 -21.82
C GLY A 347 3.17 18.61 -20.47
N GLY A 348 2.53 17.47 -20.22
CA GLY A 348 2.73 16.66 -19.02
C GLY A 348 2.06 17.21 -17.76
N ALA A 349 1.78 16.32 -16.80
CA ALA A 349 1.47 16.74 -15.44
C ALA A 349 2.75 17.23 -14.72
N THR A 350 2.92 18.55 -14.60
CA THR A 350 4.08 19.13 -13.92
C THR A 350 3.86 19.19 -12.40
N PRO A 351 4.65 18.48 -11.57
CA PRO A 351 4.48 18.49 -10.13
C PRO A 351 4.84 19.86 -9.51
N ILE A 352 4.09 20.26 -8.50
CA ILE A 352 4.36 21.43 -7.65
C ILE A 352 4.78 20.93 -6.27
N VAL A 353 5.91 21.39 -5.77
CA VAL A 353 6.45 21.02 -4.46
C VAL A 353 6.39 22.16 -3.44
N ALA A 354 6.32 21.82 -2.17
CA ALA A 354 6.50 22.76 -1.07
C ALA A 354 7.90 23.36 -1.11
N ALA A 355 7.98 24.68 -1.22
CA ALA A 355 9.25 25.40 -1.35
C ALA A 355 10.09 25.30 -0.06
N ALA A 356 9.49 25.07 1.11
CA ALA A 356 10.20 24.88 2.38
C ALA A 356 9.34 24.05 3.36
N ASP A 357 9.95 23.53 4.42
CA ASP A 357 9.23 22.93 5.55
C ASP A 357 8.21 23.93 6.12
N GLY A 358 7.00 23.48 6.43
CA GLY A 358 5.98 24.40 6.92
C GLY A 358 4.66 23.75 7.30
N ASN A 359 3.73 24.58 7.75
CA ASN A 359 2.37 24.21 8.08
C ASN A 359 1.42 24.78 7.02
N VAL A 360 0.64 23.92 6.37
CA VAL A 360 -0.40 24.31 5.44
C VAL A 360 -1.52 24.98 6.24
N TYR A 361 -1.80 26.26 6.01
CA TYR A 361 -2.85 26.96 6.74
C TYR A 361 -4.08 27.25 5.88
N ARG A 362 -4.00 27.08 4.55
CA ARG A 362 -5.15 27.04 3.63
C ARG A 362 -4.88 26.05 2.49
N SER A 363 -5.91 25.33 2.09
CA SER A 363 -5.92 24.45 0.90
C SER A 363 -7.36 24.40 0.40
N TYR A 364 -7.67 25.15 -0.67
CA TYR A 364 -9.05 25.38 -1.10
C TYR A 364 -9.14 25.95 -2.53
N PHE A 365 -10.34 25.88 -3.11
CA PHE A 365 -10.65 26.57 -4.37
C PHE A 365 -10.93 28.05 -4.11
N SER A 366 -10.15 28.92 -4.75
CA SER A 366 -10.35 30.36 -4.79
C SER A 366 -10.90 30.75 -6.17
N SER A 367 -11.86 31.68 -6.22
CA SER A 367 -12.36 32.18 -7.51
C SER A 367 -11.27 32.87 -8.35
N SER A 368 -10.27 33.50 -7.71
CA SER A 368 -9.15 34.13 -8.41
C SER A 368 -7.97 33.18 -8.58
N TYR A 369 -7.49 32.57 -7.51
CA TYR A 369 -6.29 31.71 -7.55
C TYR A 369 -6.57 30.28 -8.03
N GLY A 370 -7.83 29.92 -8.25
CA GLY A 370 -8.21 28.54 -8.55
C GLY A 370 -7.89 27.61 -7.39
N GLU A 371 -7.54 26.37 -7.72
CA GLU A 371 -7.04 25.44 -6.73
C GLU A 371 -5.71 25.93 -6.17
N SER A 372 -5.68 26.22 -4.87
CA SER A 372 -4.54 26.85 -4.24
C SER A 372 -4.22 26.32 -2.84
N ILE A 373 -2.94 26.40 -2.50
CA ILE A 373 -2.36 25.98 -1.22
C ILE A 373 -1.54 27.12 -0.65
N TYR A 374 -1.62 27.31 0.66
CA TYR A 374 -0.92 28.35 1.38
C TYR A 374 -0.19 27.71 2.54
N ILE A 375 1.12 27.94 2.59
CA ILE A 375 2.01 27.27 3.54
C ILE A 375 2.77 28.30 4.34
N ARG A 376 2.78 28.12 5.66
CA ARG A 376 3.46 28.95 6.62
C ARG A 376 4.77 28.31 7.04
N HIS A 377 5.84 29.07 6.93
CA HIS A 377 7.20 28.62 7.20
C HIS A 377 7.83 29.45 8.31
N HIS A 378 8.58 28.77 9.17
CA HIS A 378 9.47 29.40 10.13
C HIS A 378 10.90 29.05 9.73
N VAL A 379 11.59 29.99 9.09
CA VAL A 379 12.93 29.79 8.54
C VAL A 379 13.88 30.77 9.21
N ASN A 380 14.88 30.25 9.92
CA ASN A 380 15.90 31.04 10.62
C ASN A 380 15.29 32.15 11.53
N GLY A 381 14.21 31.82 12.23
CA GLY A 381 13.49 32.76 13.11
C GLY A 381 12.58 33.77 12.40
N GLN A 382 12.55 33.78 11.06
CA GLN A 382 11.67 34.63 10.27
C GLN A 382 10.45 33.84 9.79
N LEU A 383 9.27 34.46 9.94
CA LEU A 383 8.01 33.96 9.40
C LEU A 383 7.91 34.27 7.91
N TYR A 384 7.50 33.28 7.12
CA TYR A 384 7.13 33.45 5.72
C TYR A 384 5.82 32.72 5.42
N ASP A 385 5.00 33.27 4.54
CA ASP A 385 3.91 32.54 3.91
C ASP A 385 4.23 32.37 2.40
N THR A 386 3.99 31.18 1.85
CA THR A 386 4.05 30.92 0.41
C THR A 386 2.69 30.52 -0.12
N ILE A 387 2.41 30.90 -1.38
CA ILE A 387 1.13 30.66 -2.05
C ILE A 387 1.42 29.99 -3.36
N TYR A 388 0.68 28.90 -3.62
CA TYR A 388 0.76 28.09 -4.82
C TYR A 388 -0.64 28.06 -5.43
N ALA A 389 -0.79 28.54 -6.66
CA ALA A 389 -2.08 28.75 -7.28
C ALA A 389 -2.17 28.17 -8.70
N HIS A 390 -3.40 28.15 -9.22
CA HIS A 390 -3.78 27.63 -10.52
C HIS A 390 -3.53 26.14 -10.69
N MET A 391 -3.54 25.35 -9.62
CA MET A 391 -3.35 23.90 -9.72
C MET A 391 -4.48 23.23 -10.53
N VAL A 392 -4.26 22.02 -11.04
CA VAL A 392 -5.32 21.20 -11.63
C VAL A 392 -6.43 20.96 -10.59
N LYS A 393 -7.71 20.99 -11.01
CA LYS A 393 -8.86 20.70 -10.15
C LYS A 393 -8.62 19.38 -9.40
N GLY A 394 -8.79 19.36 -8.08
CA GLY A 394 -8.62 18.14 -7.27
C GLY A 394 -7.17 17.68 -7.07
N SER A 395 -6.17 18.27 -7.73
CA SER A 395 -4.78 17.80 -7.66
C SER A 395 -4.04 18.18 -6.38
N ARG A 396 -4.63 19.03 -5.52
CA ARG A 396 -4.03 19.40 -4.24
C ARG A 396 -3.87 18.18 -3.35
N THR A 397 -2.66 17.99 -2.83
CA THR A 397 -2.34 16.81 -2.06
C THR A 397 -2.36 16.99 -0.56
N VAL A 398 -2.38 18.24 -0.09
CA VAL A 398 -2.31 18.57 1.34
C VAL A 398 -3.46 19.47 1.79
N ARG A 399 -3.80 19.43 3.09
CA ARG A 399 -4.92 20.18 3.70
C ARG A 399 -4.47 21.18 4.76
N ALA A 400 -5.36 22.12 5.07
CA ALA A 400 -5.13 23.04 6.18
C ALA A 400 -4.96 22.28 7.51
N GLY A 401 -3.91 22.61 8.25
CA GLY A 401 -3.48 21.96 9.49
C GLY A 401 -2.29 21.02 9.31
N GLU A 402 -2.02 20.52 8.10
CA GLU A 402 -0.96 19.55 7.84
C GLU A 402 0.43 20.19 7.82
N ASN A 403 1.46 19.43 8.18
CA ASN A 403 2.85 19.84 8.04
C ASN A 403 3.45 19.19 6.80
N VAL A 404 4.20 19.96 6.02
CA VAL A 404 4.88 19.51 4.82
C VAL A 404 6.39 19.64 4.95
N LYS A 405 7.11 18.83 4.17
CA LYS A 405 8.56 18.92 4.00
C LYS A 405 8.92 19.64 2.72
N LYS A 406 10.06 20.34 2.73
CA LYS A 406 10.64 20.95 1.53
C LYS A 406 10.83 19.88 0.44
N GLY A 407 10.28 20.12 -0.75
CA GLY A 407 10.33 19.19 -1.87
C GLY A 407 9.19 18.18 -1.93
N GLU A 408 8.30 18.16 -0.94
CA GLU A 408 7.08 17.34 -0.97
C GLU A 408 6.12 17.85 -2.05
N VAL A 409 5.57 16.96 -2.89
CA VAL A 409 4.58 17.38 -3.91
C VAL A 409 3.27 17.73 -3.20
N ILE A 410 2.82 18.95 -3.45
CA ILE A 410 1.62 19.55 -2.88
C ILE A 410 0.47 19.68 -3.90
N GLY A 411 0.76 19.50 -5.19
CA GLY A 411 -0.23 19.45 -6.26
C GLY A 411 0.39 19.45 -7.65
N PHE A 412 -0.44 19.65 -8.68
CA PHE A 412 0.02 19.64 -10.07
C PHE A 412 -0.36 20.94 -10.78
N MET A 413 0.56 21.44 -11.62
CA MET A 413 0.39 22.66 -12.39
C MET A 413 -0.82 22.54 -13.31
N GLY A 414 -1.71 23.53 -13.26
CA GLY A 414 -2.92 23.56 -14.08
C GLY A 414 -3.26 24.97 -14.52
N SER A 415 -4.55 25.22 -14.76
CA SER A 415 -5.05 26.52 -15.21
C SER A 415 -6.41 26.87 -14.60
N THR A 416 -6.65 26.50 -13.34
CA THR A 416 -7.90 26.84 -12.65
C THR A 416 -7.91 28.28 -12.15
N GLY A 417 -9.10 28.87 -11.94
CA GLY A 417 -9.25 30.27 -11.52
C GLY A 417 -8.99 31.27 -12.65
N GLN A 418 -8.43 32.43 -12.32
CA GLN A 418 -8.06 33.47 -13.28
C GLN A 418 -6.70 33.15 -13.92
N SER A 419 -6.69 32.23 -14.88
CA SER A 419 -5.50 31.80 -15.62
C SER A 419 -5.81 31.74 -17.12
N THR A 420 -4.85 32.15 -17.95
CA THR A 420 -4.95 32.11 -19.43
C THR A 420 -4.29 30.87 -20.04
N GLY A 421 -3.64 30.03 -19.24
CA GLY A 421 -2.99 28.79 -19.68
C GLY A 421 -2.21 28.12 -18.53
N PRO A 422 -1.74 26.87 -18.70
CA PRO A 422 -1.07 26.13 -17.64
C PRO A 422 0.16 26.85 -17.06
N HIS A 423 0.10 27.20 -15.77
CA HIS A 423 1.22 27.77 -15.02
C HIS A 423 1.00 27.64 -13.50
N LEU A 424 2.10 27.67 -12.74
CA LEU A 424 2.08 27.90 -11.30
C LEU A 424 2.26 29.39 -11.05
N HIS A 425 1.27 30.02 -10.44
CA HIS A 425 1.45 31.32 -9.80
C HIS A 425 1.98 31.12 -8.38
N PHE A 426 3.17 31.62 -8.11
CA PHE A 426 3.90 31.43 -6.85
C PHE A 426 4.22 32.77 -6.18
N GLU A 427 3.74 32.96 -4.95
CA GLU A 427 4.06 34.13 -4.12
C GLU A 427 4.91 33.75 -2.90
N ILE A 428 5.80 34.65 -2.48
CA ILE A 428 6.46 34.61 -1.17
C ILE A 428 6.12 35.89 -0.42
N HIS A 429 5.74 35.75 0.84
CA HIS A 429 5.46 36.84 1.75
C HIS A 429 6.41 36.77 2.95
N LYS A 430 7.14 37.85 3.22
CA LYS A 430 7.97 37.97 4.43
C LYS A 430 7.10 38.43 5.59
N GLY A 431 6.47 37.45 6.25
CA GLY A 431 5.42 37.65 7.23
C GLY A 431 4.12 36.99 6.78
N LYS A 432 3.01 37.34 7.44
CA LYS A 432 1.70 36.75 7.09
C LYS A 432 1.19 37.30 5.77
N TRP A 433 0.61 36.44 4.94
CA TRP A 433 -0.18 36.86 3.80
C TRP A 433 -1.40 37.67 4.26
N ASN A 434 -1.63 38.85 3.69
CA ASN A 434 -2.63 39.81 4.15
C ASN A 434 -3.49 40.39 3.02
N TYR A 435 -4.52 39.65 2.62
CA TYR A 435 -5.52 40.12 1.66
C TYR A 435 -6.35 41.30 2.19
N PRO A 436 -6.76 42.27 1.34
CA PRO A 436 -6.51 42.34 -0.10
C PRO A 436 -5.16 42.95 -0.48
N HIS A 437 -4.41 43.51 0.47
CA HIS A 437 -3.29 44.41 0.17
C HIS A 437 -1.96 43.71 -0.13
N LYS A 438 -1.74 42.49 0.38
CA LYS A 438 -0.53 41.67 0.13
C LYS A 438 0.78 42.44 0.37
N THR A 439 0.81 43.33 1.37
CA THR A 439 1.92 44.26 1.60
C THR A 439 3.23 43.57 1.99
N ASN A 440 3.15 42.31 2.42
CA ASN A 440 4.32 41.52 2.81
C ASN A 440 4.91 40.72 1.65
N SER A 441 4.31 40.80 0.45
CA SER A 441 4.84 40.12 -0.73
C SER A 441 6.24 40.64 -1.08
N ILE A 442 7.11 39.72 -1.46
CA ILE A 442 8.46 39.99 -1.92
C ILE A 442 8.67 39.29 -3.25
N ASN A 443 9.56 39.81 -4.09
CA ASN A 443 9.87 39.20 -5.38
C ASN A 443 10.59 37.84 -5.17
N PRO A 444 9.97 36.70 -5.49
CA PRO A 444 10.59 35.38 -5.30
C PRO A 444 11.90 35.23 -6.09
N TYR A 445 12.00 35.87 -7.26
CA TYR A 445 13.16 35.80 -8.14
C TYR A 445 14.40 36.52 -7.57
N THR A 446 14.21 37.72 -7.02
CA THR A 446 15.32 38.56 -6.54
C THR A 446 15.52 38.55 -5.02
N SER A 447 14.67 37.83 -4.28
CA SER A 447 14.75 37.75 -2.80
C SER A 447 16.02 37.10 -2.25
N GLY A 448 16.72 36.31 -3.06
CA GLY A 448 17.85 35.49 -2.62
C GLY A 448 17.46 34.24 -1.81
N LEU A 449 16.16 33.96 -1.62
CA LEU A 449 15.68 32.78 -0.89
C LEU A 449 15.75 31.49 -1.72
N ILE A 450 15.48 31.61 -3.03
CA ILE A 450 15.46 30.51 -3.99
C ILE A 450 16.52 30.80 -5.06
N LYS A 451 17.29 29.78 -5.42
CA LYS A 451 18.14 29.79 -6.60
C LYS A 451 17.31 29.30 -7.79
N TRP A 452 17.17 30.14 -8.80
CA TRP A 452 16.26 29.95 -9.94
C TRP A 452 16.91 29.34 -11.16
#